data_AF-Q4CWH1-F1
#
_entry.id   AF-Q4CWH1-F1
#
_cell.length_a   1.000
_cell.length_b   1.000
_cell.length_c   1.000
_cell.angle_alpha   90.00
_cell.angle_beta   90.00
_cell.angle_gamma   90.00
#
_symmetry.space_group_name_H-M   'P 1'
#
loop_
_entity.id
_entity.type
_entity.pdbx_description
1 polymer ?
#
loop_
_entity_poly.entity_id
_entity_poly.type
_entity_poly.pdbx_seq_one_letter_code
_entity_poly.pdbx_strand_id
1 'polypeptide(L)'
;MEVVEQFLSLRRDGHGEEAYEMLAPGAALGCPWGGMHHGENVLELLRDEARFVKKGYLDPVPIEKIDENTFQRKFKWDRGMFEHGNSGFKGLGILPTWREIYFVDNGKIRLVTSDKQLKNRSLWHTFGLSKFF
;
A
#
# COMPACT_ATOMS: atom_id res chain seq x y z
N MET A 1 3.44 -16.39 1.28
CA MET A 1 4.23 -15.26 1.83
C MET A 1 5.34 -14.91 0.85
N GLU A 2 6.18 -15.86 0.47
CA GLU A 2 7.26 -15.72 -0.52
C GLU A 2 6.84 -14.95 -1.80
N VAL A 3 5.70 -15.31 -2.42
CA VAL A 3 5.18 -14.59 -3.60
C VAL A 3 4.97 -13.08 -3.35
N VAL A 4 4.55 -12.68 -2.14
CA VAL A 4 4.32 -11.27 -1.79
C VAL A 4 5.66 -10.57 -1.55
N GLU A 5 6.60 -11.23 -0.88
CA GLU A 5 7.94 -10.71 -0.60
C GLU A 5 8.70 -10.44 -1.91
N GLN A 6 8.71 -11.42 -2.81
CA GLN A 6 9.38 -11.31 -4.10
C GLN A 6 8.67 -10.29 -5.01
N PHE A 7 7.33 -10.25 -5.03
CA PHE A 7 6.58 -9.21 -5.76
C PHE A 7 6.98 -7.80 -5.30
N LEU A 8 7.07 -7.58 -3.98
CA LEU A 8 7.49 -6.31 -3.43
C LEU A 8 8.96 -5.99 -3.70
N SER A 9 9.84 -7.01 -3.75
CA SER A 9 11.25 -6.79 -4.12
C SER A 9 11.38 -6.34 -5.56
N LEU A 10 10.77 -7.06 -6.49
CA LEU A 10 10.81 -6.70 -7.92
C LEU A 10 10.31 -5.28 -8.15
N ARG A 11 9.24 -4.86 -7.46
CA ARG A 11 8.73 -3.48 -7.52
C ARG A 11 9.73 -2.45 -6.97
N ARG A 12 10.37 -2.73 -5.84
CA ARG A 12 11.43 -1.84 -5.29
C ARG A 12 12.57 -1.67 -6.29
N ASP A 13 12.99 -2.77 -6.87
CA ASP A 13 14.16 -2.87 -7.74
C ASP A 13 13.87 -2.38 -9.17
N GLY A 14 12.61 -2.04 -9.49
CA GLY A 14 12.20 -1.49 -10.79
C GLY A 14 11.91 -2.55 -11.86
N HIS A 15 11.78 -3.81 -11.48
CA HIS A 15 11.49 -4.95 -12.35
C HIS A 15 9.97 -5.16 -12.49
N GLY A 16 9.28 -4.14 -13.01
CA GLY A 16 7.81 -4.12 -13.10
C GLY A 16 7.21 -5.26 -13.93
N GLU A 17 7.88 -5.66 -15.00
CA GLU A 17 7.43 -6.76 -15.87
C GLU A 17 7.50 -8.11 -15.15
N GLU A 18 8.62 -8.38 -14.46
CA GLU A 18 8.78 -9.59 -13.66
C GLU A 18 7.79 -9.61 -12.49
N ALA A 19 7.51 -8.45 -11.88
CA ALA A 19 6.49 -8.34 -10.83
C ALA A 19 5.09 -8.66 -11.37
N TYR A 20 4.79 -8.29 -12.62
CA TYR A 20 3.51 -8.57 -13.26
C TYR A 20 3.29 -10.07 -13.46
N GLU A 21 4.34 -10.85 -13.78
CA GLU A 21 4.26 -12.30 -13.96
C GLU A 21 3.82 -13.05 -12.67
N MET A 22 3.99 -12.42 -11.51
CA MET A 22 3.56 -12.95 -10.21
C MET A 22 2.05 -12.79 -9.97
N LEU A 23 1.35 -12.04 -10.82
CA LEU A 23 -0.08 -11.80 -10.72
C LEU A 23 -0.89 -12.88 -11.44
N ALA A 24 -2.05 -13.22 -10.88
CA ALA A 24 -2.99 -14.12 -11.52
C ALA A 24 -3.64 -13.44 -12.73
N PRO A 25 -4.08 -14.20 -13.75
CA PRO A 25 -4.87 -13.63 -14.84
C PRO A 25 -6.09 -12.87 -14.31
N GLY A 26 -6.26 -11.62 -14.77
CA GLY A 26 -7.35 -10.75 -14.31
C GLY A 26 -7.17 -10.17 -12.91
N ALA A 27 -5.96 -10.21 -12.35
CA ALA A 27 -5.67 -9.61 -11.05
C ALA A 27 -5.97 -8.10 -11.01
N ALA A 28 -6.32 -7.63 -9.82
CA ALA A 28 -6.54 -6.21 -9.55
C ALA A 28 -5.51 -5.69 -8.54
N LEU A 29 -4.95 -4.51 -8.80
CA LEU A 29 -3.90 -3.92 -7.98
C LEU A 29 -4.31 -2.56 -7.44
N GLY A 30 -4.52 -2.48 -6.14
CA GLY A 30 -4.68 -1.24 -5.40
C GLY A 30 -3.32 -0.61 -5.12
N CYS A 31 -3.23 0.70 -5.31
CA CYS A 31 -1.98 1.44 -5.19
C CYS A 31 -2.15 2.66 -4.25
N PRO A 32 -1.15 2.98 -3.41
CA PRO A 32 -1.13 4.22 -2.64
C PRO A 32 -1.21 5.51 -3.46
N TRP A 33 -0.81 5.49 -4.75
CA TRP A 33 -1.02 6.61 -5.67
C TRP A 33 -2.48 6.79 -6.10
N GLY A 34 -3.34 5.82 -5.81
CA GLY A 34 -4.79 5.90 -5.91
C GLY A 34 -5.37 4.92 -6.93
N GLY A 35 -6.58 4.46 -6.63
CA GLY A 35 -7.38 3.63 -7.53
C GLY A 35 -7.08 2.13 -7.44
N MET A 36 -7.99 1.37 -8.04
CA MET A 36 -7.81 -0.05 -8.34
C MET A 36 -7.47 -0.16 -9.82
N HIS A 37 -6.33 -0.78 -10.13
CA HIS A 37 -5.87 -1.01 -11.49
C HIS A 37 -6.28 -2.40 -11.94
N HIS A 38 -6.61 -2.53 -13.23
CA HIS A 38 -7.08 -3.77 -13.84
C HIS A 38 -6.46 -3.96 -15.23
N GLY A 39 -6.24 -5.22 -15.62
CA GLY A 39 -5.73 -5.55 -16.96
C GLY A 39 -4.41 -4.86 -17.27
N GLU A 40 -4.30 -4.29 -18.47
CA GLU A 40 -3.08 -3.63 -18.98
C GLU A 40 -2.62 -2.46 -18.09
N ASN A 41 -3.55 -1.78 -17.42
CA ASN A 41 -3.23 -0.68 -16.49
C ASN A 41 -2.38 -1.13 -15.30
N VAL A 42 -2.42 -2.42 -14.93
CA VAL A 42 -1.56 -2.96 -13.88
C VAL A 42 -0.12 -3.07 -14.37
N LEU A 43 0.09 -3.57 -15.59
CA LEU A 43 1.41 -3.67 -16.19
C LEU A 43 2.03 -2.30 -16.43
N GLU A 44 1.25 -1.33 -16.93
CA GLU A 44 1.69 0.05 -17.11
C GLU A 44 2.12 0.67 -15.78
N LEU A 45 1.30 0.54 -14.73
CA LEU A 45 1.65 1.02 -13.40
C LEU A 45 2.97 0.42 -12.91
N LEU A 46 3.13 -0.91 -12.99
CA LEU A 46 4.34 -1.59 -12.52
C LEU A 46 5.58 -1.19 -13.31
N ARG A 47 5.46 -0.98 -14.63
CA ARG A 47 6.56 -0.46 -15.47
C ARG A 47 6.93 0.98 -15.08
N ASP A 48 5.93 1.83 -14.85
CA ASP A 48 6.14 3.23 -14.50
C ASP A 48 6.69 3.41 -13.08
N GLU A 49 6.43 2.47 -12.16
CA GLU A 49 7.00 2.46 -10.81
C GLU A 49 8.53 2.51 -10.82
N ALA A 50 9.20 2.02 -11.87
CA ALA A 50 10.66 2.16 -12.03
C ALA A 50 11.10 3.64 -12.02
N ARG A 51 10.27 4.55 -12.52
CA ARG A 51 10.56 5.98 -12.71
C ARG A 51 10.02 6.88 -11.59
N PHE A 52 9.27 6.33 -10.64
CA PHE A 52 8.70 7.11 -9.55
C PHE A 52 9.80 7.69 -8.66
N VAL A 53 9.75 9.01 -8.45
CA VAL A 53 10.69 9.72 -7.56
C VAL A 53 10.47 9.35 -6.09
N LYS A 54 9.23 9.07 -5.69
CA LYS A 54 8.86 8.70 -4.31
C LYS A 54 8.30 7.28 -4.27
N LYS A 55 9.09 6.34 -3.75
CA LYS A 55 8.72 4.92 -3.63
C LYS A 55 8.65 4.41 -2.19
N GLY A 56 8.58 5.29 -1.20
CA GLY A 56 8.60 4.89 0.22
C GLY A 56 7.47 3.94 0.64
N TYR A 57 6.40 3.81 -0.15
CA TYR A 57 5.39 2.75 0.06
C TYR A 57 5.90 1.35 -0.26
N LEU A 58 7.01 1.20 -0.98
CA LEU A 58 7.65 -0.07 -1.28
C LEU A 58 8.76 -0.42 -0.26
N ASP A 59 9.08 0.48 0.67
CA ASP A 59 10.09 0.26 1.70
C ASP A 59 9.83 -1.07 2.44
N PRO A 60 10.91 -1.80 2.79
CA PRO A 60 10.78 -3.08 3.47
C PRO A 60 10.10 -2.88 4.83
N VAL A 61 8.95 -3.53 4.99
CA VAL A 61 8.17 -3.58 6.23
C VAL A 61 7.71 -5.01 6.47
N PRO A 62 7.44 -5.41 7.74
CA PRO A 62 6.95 -6.74 8.05
C PRO A 62 5.66 -7.07 7.29
N ILE A 63 5.60 -8.29 6.77
CA ILE A 63 4.40 -8.88 6.17
C ILE A 63 3.82 -9.87 7.17
N GLU A 64 2.53 -9.72 7.48
CA GLU A 64 1.81 -10.55 8.43
C GLU A 64 0.85 -11.46 7.66
N LYS A 65 0.82 -12.76 8.00
CA LYS A 65 -0.26 -13.65 7.53
C LYS A 65 -1.49 -13.42 8.40
N ILE A 66 -2.62 -13.07 7.79
CA ILE A 66 -3.88 -12.79 8.50
C ILE A 66 -4.95 -13.86 8.27
N ASP A 67 -4.83 -14.64 7.20
CA ASP A 67 -5.69 -15.80 6.91
C ASP A 67 -4.95 -16.78 6.00
N GLU A 68 -5.57 -17.90 5.66
CA GLU A 68 -5.12 -18.75 4.57
C GLU A 68 -5.03 -17.94 3.27
N ASN A 69 -3.85 -18.00 2.64
CA ASN A 69 -3.51 -17.27 1.42
C ASN A 69 -3.73 -15.74 1.46
N THR A 70 -3.89 -15.15 2.65
CA THR A 70 -4.10 -13.71 2.81
C THR A 70 -3.02 -13.09 3.70
N PHE A 71 -2.35 -12.08 3.17
CA PHE A 71 -1.23 -11.41 3.82
C PHE A 71 -1.49 -9.91 3.90
N GLN A 72 -1.00 -9.24 4.92
CA GLN A 72 -1.07 -7.78 5.01
C GLN A 72 0.30 -7.18 5.30
N ARG A 73 0.47 -5.91 4.93
CA ARG A 73 1.53 -5.06 5.46
C ARG A 73 0.99 -3.69 5.80
N LYS A 74 1.59 -3.06 6.80
CA LYS A 74 1.27 -1.69 7.23
C LYS A 74 2.54 -0.85 7.16
N PHE A 75 2.43 0.33 6.57
CA PHE A 75 3.56 1.25 6.43
C PHE A 75 3.10 2.69 6.56
N LYS A 76 4.03 3.58 6.91
CA LYS A 76 3.79 5.01 7.02
C LYS A 76 4.40 5.70 5.81
N TRP A 77 3.59 6.38 5.02
CA TRP A 77 4.10 7.02 3.82
C TRP A 77 3.24 8.20 3.38
N ASP A 78 3.90 9.34 3.13
CA ASP A 78 3.26 10.52 2.57
C ASP A 78 3.59 10.66 1.09
N ARG A 79 2.58 10.52 0.23
CA ARG A 79 2.71 10.74 -1.22
C ARG A 79 3.00 12.21 -1.58
N GLY A 80 2.95 13.12 -0.62
CA GLY A 80 3.23 14.54 -0.80
C GLY A 80 2.07 15.31 -1.39
N MET A 81 0.85 14.76 -1.24
CA MET A 81 -0.40 15.39 -1.63
C MET A 81 -1.06 16.00 -0.38
N PHE A 82 -1.67 17.16 -0.53
CA PHE A 82 -2.36 17.84 0.57
C PHE A 82 -3.69 17.14 0.86
N GLU A 83 -3.62 16.04 1.61
CA GLU A 83 -4.76 15.18 1.89
C GLU A 83 -5.28 15.27 3.30
N HIS A 84 -6.60 15.12 3.40
CA HIS A 84 -7.26 14.94 4.68
C HIS A 84 -6.64 13.74 5.43
N GLY A 85 -6.35 13.95 6.71
CA GLY A 85 -5.67 12.97 7.58
C GLY A 85 -4.15 13.11 7.67
N ASN A 86 -3.49 13.87 6.78
CA ASN A 86 -2.08 14.22 6.92
C ASN A 86 -1.95 15.45 7.83
N SER A 87 -1.97 15.27 9.14
CA SER A 87 -1.77 16.37 10.10
C SER A 87 -0.40 16.33 10.80
N GLY A 88 0.31 17.45 10.68
CA GLY A 88 1.52 17.83 11.42
C GLY A 88 2.51 18.65 10.59
N PHE A 89 3.41 19.39 11.26
CA PHE A 89 4.45 20.20 10.63
C PHE A 89 5.51 19.31 9.97
N LYS A 90 6.09 19.75 8.84
CA LYS A 90 7.25 19.12 8.19
C LYS A 90 8.33 18.85 9.25
N GLY A 91 8.53 17.59 9.63
CA GLY A 91 9.52 17.16 10.64
C GLY A 91 8.95 16.44 11.87
N LEU A 92 7.67 16.66 12.22
CA LEU A 92 7.00 16.00 13.36
C LEU A 92 5.63 15.41 12.98
N GLY A 93 5.27 15.45 11.70
CA GLY A 93 3.99 14.97 11.19
C GLY A 93 3.82 13.46 11.36
N ILE A 94 2.68 13.07 11.91
CA ILE A 94 2.23 11.67 11.89
C ILE A 94 1.88 11.35 10.43
N LEU A 95 2.82 10.73 9.73
CA LEU A 95 2.62 10.18 8.39
C LEU A 95 1.37 9.27 8.38
N PRO A 96 0.57 9.30 7.32
CA PRO A 96 -0.59 8.44 7.25
C PRO A 96 -0.12 6.98 7.18
N THR A 97 -0.83 6.13 7.92
CA THR A 97 -0.62 4.69 7.84
C THR A 97 -1.42 4.15 6.66
N TRP A 98 -0.77 3.39 5.80
CA TRP A 98 -1.39 2.62 4.74
C TRP A 98 -1.43 1.15 5.15
N ARG A 99 -2.47 0.46 4.72
CA ARG A 99 -2.59 -0.99 4.82
C ARG A 99 -2.77 -1.54 3.43
N GLU A 100 -1.90 -2.47 3.07
CA GLU A 100 -2.09 -3.29 1.88
C GLU A 100 -2.44 -4.72 2.29
N ILE A 101 -3.39 -5.31 1.59
CA ILE A 101 -3.78 -6.71 1.77
C ILE A 101 -3.63 -7.43 0.44
N TYR A 102 -2.96 -8.59 0.48
CA TYR A 102 -2.63 -9.44 -0.63
C TYR A 102 -3.44 -10.73 -0.54
N PHE A 103 -4.24 -10.98 -1.55
CA PHE A 103 -4.98 -12.24 -1.72
C PHE A 103 -4.24 -13.08 -2.76
N VAL A 104 -3.70 -14.20 -2.29
CA VAL A 104 -2.96 -15.15 -3.11
C VAL A 104 -3.86 -16.32 -3.48
N ASP A 105 -3.76 -16.81 -4.69
CA ASP A 105 -4.39 -18.04 -5.12
C ASP A 105 -3.45 -18.78 -6.09
N ASN A 106 -3.31 -20.09 -5.92
CA ASN A 106 -2.43 -20.93 -6.75
C ASN A 106 -1.01 -20.36 -6.95
N GLY A 107 -0.42 -19.81 -5.88
CA GLY A 107 0.93 -19.23 -5.91
C GLY A 107 1.04 -17.88 -6.62
N LYS A 108 -0.07 -17.28 -7.05
CA LYS A 108 -0.12 -15.96 -7.71
C LYS A 108 -0.99 -14.97 -6.95
N ILE A 109 -0.72 -13.68 -7.09
CA ILE A 109 -1.52 -12.63 -6.43
C ILE A 109 -2.74 -12.30 -7.29
N ARG A 110 -3.95 -12.47 -6.74
CA ARG A 110 -5.23 -12.18 -7.43
C ARG A 110 -5.75 -10.77 -7.15
N LEU A 111 -5.52 -10.27 -5.94
CA LEU A 111 -5.98 -8.96 -5.53
C LEU A 111 -4.98 -8.35 -4.56
N VAL A 112 -4.65 -7.09 -4.78
CA VAL A 112 -4.03 -6.23 -3.77
C VAL A 112 -4.98 -5.10 -3.47
N THR A 113 -5.29 -4.89 -2.19
CA THR A 113 -5.97 -3.67 -1.74
C THR A 113 -4.95 -2.71 -1.15
N SER A 114 -5.23 -1.41 -1.18
CA SER A 114 -4.36 -0.39 -0.58
C SER A 114 -5.21 0.73 -0.01
N ASP A 115 -5.35 0.73 1.32
CA ASP A 115 -6.21 1.66 2.04
C ASP A 115 -5.40 2.56 2.97
N LYS A 116 -5.64 3.87 2.88
CA LYS A 116 -5.21 4.82 3.90
C LYS A 116 -6.02 4.57 5.17
N GLN A 117 -5.35 4.14 6.23
CA GLN A 117 -5.97 3.96 7.53
C GLN A 117 -6.19 5.34 8.15
N LEU A 118 -7.45 5.66 8.45
CA LEU A 118 -7.79 6.88 9.18
C LEU A 118 -7.09 6.86 10.53
N LYS A 119 -6.57 8.02 10.97
CA LYS A 119 -5.97 8.15 12.30
C LYS A 119 -6.96 7.61 13.33
N ASN A 120 -6.48 6.74 14.23
CA ASN A 120 -7.21 6.44 15.45
C ASN A 120 -7.60 7.78 16.07
N ARG A 121 -8.91 7.99 16.23
CA ARG A 121 -9.48 9.21 16.80
C ARG A 121 -8.64 9.62 18.01
N SER A 122 -8.23 10.89 18.05
CA SER A 122 -7.32 11.36 19.11
C SER A 122 -7.92 11.04 20.48
N LEU A 123 -7.08 10.89 21.50
CA LEU A 123 -7.55 10.69 22.88
C LEU A 123 -8.62 11.72 23.26
N TRP A 124 -8.55 12.94 22.74
CA TRP A 124 -9.57 13.99 22.90
C TRP A 124 -10.97 13.57 22.44
N HIS A 125 -11.07 12.81 21.35
CA HIS A 125 -12.34 12.28 20.88
C HIS A 125 -12.78 11.07 21.72
N THR A 126 -11.85 10.27 22.25
CA THR A 126 -12.15 9.19 23.20
C THR A 126 -12.63 9.73 24.55
N PHE A 127 -12.11 10.88 24.98
CA PHE A 127 -12.52 11.60 26.20
C PHE A 127 -13.65 12.62 25.97
N GLY A 128 -14.26 12.66 24.79
CA GLY A 128 -15.42 13.54 24.49
C GLY A 128 -15.13 15.05 24.45
N LEU A 129 -13.86 15.46 24.44
CA LEU A 129 -13.43 16.86 24.39
C LEU A 129 -13.48 17.46 22.97
N SER A 130 -13.90 16.69 21.96
CA SER A 130 -14.01 17.16 20.57
C SER A 130 -15.10 18.23 20.36
N LYS A 131 -15.93 18.52 21.36
CA LYS A 131 -16.94 19.60 21.30
C LYS A 131 -16.39 20.99 21.67
N PHE A 132 -15.15 21.08 22.15
CA PHE A 132 -14.54 22.35 22.58
C PHE A 132 -13.64 23.00 21.51
N PHE A 133 -13.60 22.43 20.30
CA PHE A 133 -12.87 22.94 19.14
C PHE A 133 -13.69 22.79 17.86
#